data_AF-A0A7Y4Y149-F1
#
_entry.id   AF-A0A7Y4Y149-F1
#
_cell.length_a   1.000
_cell.length_b   1.000
_cell.length_c   1.000
_cell.angle_alpha   90.00
_cell.angle_beta   90.00
_cell.angle_gamma   90.00
#
_symmetry.space_group_name_H-M   'P 1'
#
loop_
_entity.id
_entity.type
_entity.pdbx_description
1 polymer ?
#
loop_
_entity_poly.entity_id
_entity_poly.type
_entity_poly.pdbx_seq_one_letter_code
_entity_poly.pdbx_strand_id
1 'polypeptide(L)'
;MSASLRRLPPKSAYQTALTVASWSALIGVTVSCVAWLLTPRWSALFALQQLQAYKQITGYTLVGLLSFDLSLALIKRRLVRGSSLRALQLAHRVLGLTMLALLVLHAGFAHAGFLHATFAVTMLVVVAGALLNLLPSHRLGSWGQWTTALHIGAGCLLAALAVMHLYFVYSYAS
;
A
#
# COMPACT_ATOMS: atom_id res chain seq x y z
N MET A 1 -21.87 21.86 -39.38
CA MET A 1 -22.05 20.85 -38.32
C MET A 1 -21.21 21.26 -37.12
N SER A 2 -21.83 21.83 -36.09
CA SER A 2 -21.13 22.26 -34.87
C SER A 2 -20.88 21.05 -33.98
N ALA A 3 -19.61 20.71 -33.78
CA ALA A 3 -19.21 19.70 -32.82
C ALA A 3 -19.51 20.23 -31.41
N SER A 4 -20.62 19.77 -30.82
CA SER A 4 -20.92 20.04 -29.42
C SER A 4 -19.80 19.44 -28.56
N LEU A 5 -18.92 20.29 -28.04
CA LEU A 5 -17.96 19.93 -27.01
C LEU A 5 -18.73 19.44 -25.80
N ARG A 6 -18.90 18.11 -25.71
CA ARG A 6 -19.53 17.43 -24.58
C ARG A 6 -18.62 17.66 -23.37
N ARG A 7 -18.89 18.71 -22.60
CA ARG A 7 -18.20 18.95 -21.33
C ARG A 7 -18.48 17.75 -20.43
N LEU A 8 -17.45 16.98 -20.14
CA LEU A 8 -17.54 15.91 -19.15
C LEU A 8 -17.96 16.53 -17.81
N PRO A 9 -18.88 15.89 -17.07
CA PRO A 9 -19.29 16.39 -15.77
C PRO A 9 -18.06 16.46 -14.83
N PRO A 10 -17.97 17.49 -13.97
CA PRO A 10 -16.85 17.64 -13.05
C PRO A 10 -16.75 16.44 -12.11
N LYS A 11 -15.52 15.96 -11.89
CA LYS A 11 -15.25 14.87 -10.95
C LYS A 11 -15.64 15.31 -9.53
N SER A 12 -16.31 14.43 -8.79
CA SER A 12 -16.61 14.66 -7.38
C SER A 12 -15.31 14.76 -6.54
N ALA A 13 -15.33 15.51 -5.44
CA ALA A 13 -14.18 15.62 -4.52
C ALA A 13 -13.64 14.25 -4.07
N TYR A 14 -14.54 13.29 -3.84
CA TYR A 14 -14.18 11.90 -3.55
C TYR A 14 -13.34 11.25 -4.67
N GLN A 15 -13.76 11.37 -5.93
CA GLN A 15 -13.02 10.82 -7.07
C GLN A 15 -11.65 11.49 -7.25
N THR A 16 -11.57 12.79 -6.99
CA THR A 16 -10.30 13.52 -7.00
C THR A 16 -9.37 12.99 -5.92
N ALA A 17 -9.83 12.88 -4.68
CA ALA A 17 -9.03 12.35 -3.57
C ALA A 17 -8.56 10.90 -3.84
N LEU A 18 -9.44 10.07 -4.38
CA LEU A 18 -9.18 8.69 -4.77
C LEU A 18 -8.05 8.62 -5.84
N THR A 19 -8.12 9.50 -6.84
CA THR A 19 -7.13 9.58 -7.92
C THR A 19 -5.78 10.09 -7.41
N VAL A 20 -5.79 11.14 -6.59
CA VAL A 20 -4.58 11.68 -5.97
C VAL A 20 -3.90 10.62 -5.11
N ALA A 21 -4.64 9.91 -4.25
CA ALA A 21 -4.08 8.85 -3.42
C ALA A 21 -3.42 7.73 -4.27
N SER A 22 -4.02 7.33 -5.40
CA SER A 22 -3.43 6.36 -6.32
C SER A 22 -2.14 6.86 -6.96
N TRP A 23 -2.09 8.11 -7.39
CA TRP A 23 -0.86 8.69 -7.96
C TRP A 23 0.23 8.84 -6.90
N SER A 24 -0.11 9.32 -5.71
CA SER A 24 0.81 9.40 -4.58
C SER A 24 1.39 8.03 -4.24
N ALA A 25 0.59 6.96 -4.35
CA ALA A 25 1.05 5.59 -4.13
C ALA A 25 2.08 5.16 -5.17
N LEU A 26 1.81 5.39 -6.46
CA LEU A 26 2.75 5.07 -7.54
C LEU A 26 4.05 5.87 -7.45
N ILE A 27 3.95 7.17 -7.14
CA ILE A 27 5.12 8.03 -6.92
C ILE A 27 5.91 7.52 -5.71
N GLY A 28 5.23 7.21 -4.60
CA GLY A 28 5.85 6.67 -3.41
C GLY A 28 6.59 5.36 -3.66
N VAL A 29 5.99 4.42 -4.41
CA VAL A 29 6.64 3.17 -4.83
C VAL A 29 7.88 3.47 -5.67
N THR A 30 7.75 4.36 -6.67
CA THR A 30 8.86 4.72 -7.57
C THR A 30 10.02 5.32 -6.78
N VAL A 31 9.75 6.27 -5.89
CA VAL A 31 10.74 6.89 -5.00
C VAL A 31 11.36 5.83 -4.10
N SER A 32 10.58 4.91 -3.56
CA SER A 32 11.09 3.84 -2.68
C SER A 32 12.02 2.88 -3.44
N CYS A 33 11.68 2.51 -4.67
CA CYS A 33 12.53 1.68 -5.53
C CYS A 33 13.82 2.40 -5.93
N VAL A 34 13.74 3.67 -6.31
CA VAL A 34 14.92 4.49 -6.65
C VAL A 34 15.81 4.70 -5.42
N ALA A 35 15.23 5.03 -4.27
CA ALA A 35 15.96 5.15 -3.02
C ALA A 35 16.63 3.82 -2.65
N TRP A 36 15.96 2.69 -2.84
CA TRP A 36 16.60 1.39 -2.65
C TRP A 36 17.82 1.19 -3.57
N LEU A 37 17.71 1.48 -4.87
CA LEU A 37 18.83 1.35 -5.82
C LEU A 37 20.02 2.26 -5.50
N LEU A 38 19.75 3.46 -4.97
CA LEU A 38 20.78 4.44 -4.65
C LEU A 38 21.35 4.29 -3.23
N THR A 39 20.69 3.53 -2.35
CA THR A 39 21.05 3.35 -0.93
C THR A 39 21.42 4.66 -0.23
N PRO A 40 20.53 5.66 -0.20
CA PRO A 40 20.89 6.98 0.25
C PRO A 40 21.27 6.94 1.74
N ARG A 41 22.49 7.38 2.05
CA ARG A 41 23.06 7.31 3.40
C ARG A 41 22.63 8.50 4.25
N TRP A 42 21.37 8.53 4.65
CA TRP A 42 20.82 9.58 5.51
C TRP A 42 21.18 9.25 6.96
N SER A 43 22.30 9.79 7.44
CA SER A 43 22.89 9.46 8.75
C SER A 43 21.91 9.54 9.92
N ALA A 44 21.05 10.55 9.96
CA ALA A 44 20.04 10.72 11.00
C ALA A 44 18.95 9.62 10.97
N LEU A 45 18.50 9.23 9.79
CA LEU A 45 17.49 8.16 9.64
C LEU A 45 18.08 6.81 10.04
N PHE A 46 19.35 6.58 9.68
CA PHE A 46 20.07 5.37 10.01
C PHE A 46 20.27 5.22 11.52
N ALA A 47 20.60 6.31 12.22
CA ALA A 47 20.71 6.33 13.68
C ALA A 47 19.38 5.95 14.36
N LEU A 48 18.25 6.49 13.89
CA LEU A 48 16.92 6.13 14.42
C LEU A 48 16.58 4.66 14.16
N GLN A 49 16.89 4.15 12.96
CA GLN A 49 16.63 2.75 12.59
C GLN A 49 17.44 1.74 13.41
N GLN A 50 18.56 2.13 14.01
CA GLN A 50 19.34 1.25 14.87
C GLN A 50 18.74 1.12 16.28
N LEU A 51 17.83 2.01 16.69
CA LEU A 51 17.19 1.94 17.99
C LEU A 51 16.17 0.78 18.04
N GLN A 52 16.35 -0.15 18.99
CA GLN A 52 15.43 -1.26 19.17
C GLN A 52 13.99 -0.80 19.43
N ALA A 53 13.81 0.20 20.29
CA ALA A 53 12.49 0.78 20.58
C ALA A 53 11.81 1.31 19.32
N TYR A 54 12.56 1.97 18.43
CA TYR A 54 12.04 2.46 17.15
C TYR A 54 11.55 1.30 16.27
N LYS A 55 12.35 0.23 16.14
CA LYS A 55 11.98 -0.97 15.36
C LYS A 55 10.75 -1.67 15.92
N GLN A 56 10.63 -1.80 17.24
CA GLN A 56 9.47 -2.38 17.89
C GLN A 56 8.20 -1.53 17.67
N ILE A 57 8.27 -0.23 17.92
CA ILE A 57 7.12 0.68 17.75
C ILE A 57 6.64 0.66 16.29
N THR A 58 7.55 0.84 15.34
CA THR A 58 7.22 0.86 13.91
C THR A 58 6.74 -0.51 13.43
N GLY A 59 7.32 -1.61 13.92
CA GLY A 59 6.90 -2.98 13.60
C GLY A 59 5.51 -3.31 14.12
N TYR A 60 5.22 -3.05 15.40
CA TYR A 60 3.88 -3.26 15.96
C TYR A 60 2.83 -2.38 15.30
N THR A 61 3.19 -1.14 14.97
CA THR A 61 2.29 -0.23 14.23
C THR A 61 1.98 -0.81 12.85
N LEU A 62 2.97 -1.32 12.11
CA LEU A 62 2.75 -1.97 10.81
C LEU A 62 1.82 -3.18 10.92
N VAL A 63 2.01 -4.03 11.94
CA VAL A 63 1.17 -5.21 12.18
C VAL A 63 -0.26 -4.81 12.51
N GLY A 64 -0.43 -3.78 13.34
CA GLY A 64 -1.74 -3.22 13.67
C GLY A 64 -2.46 -2.65 12.44
N LEU A 65 -1.75 -1.87 11.62
CA LEU A 65 -2.29 -1.31 10.37
C LEU A 65 -2.67 -2.42 9.39
N LEU A 66 -1.82 -3.42 9.19
CA LEU A 66 -2.10 -4.56 8.31
C LEU A 66 -3.31 -5.36 8.79
N SER A 67 -3.38 -5.64 10.09
CA SER A 67 -4.52 -6.37 10.68
C SER A 67 -5.82 -5.59 10.52
N PHE A 68 -5.78 -4.27 10.75
CA PHE A 68 -6.92 -3.40 10.51
C PHE A 68 -7.31 -3.38 9.04
N ASP A 69 -6.35 -3.28 8.13
CA ASP A 69 -6.60 -3.25 6.68
C ASP A 69 -7.26 -4.55 6.18
N LEU A 70 -6.81 -5.70 6.66
CA LEU A 70 -7.44 -6.99 6.40
C LEU A 70 -8.87 -7.04 6.97
N SER A 71 -9.09 -6.47 8.16
CA SER A 71 -10.44 -6.40 8.76
C SER A 71 -11.40 -5.53 7.94
N LEU A 72 -10.90 -4.53 7.19
CA LEU A 72 -11.74 -3.71 6.31
C LEU A 72 -12.45 -4.53 5.26
N ALA A 73 -11.86 -5.63 4.77
CA ALA A 73 -12.52 -6.53 3.83
C ALA A 73 -13.76 -7.19 4.46
N LEU A 74 -13.69 -7.55 5.75
CA LEU A 74 -14.82 -8.12 6.49
C LEU A 74 -15.90 -7.07 6.77
N ILE A 75 -15.49 -5.85 7.15
CA ILE A 75 -16.40 -4.73 7.41
C ILE A 75 -17.14 -4.33 6.13
N LYS A 76 -16.44 -4.26 4.98
CA LYS A 76 -17.02 -3.95 3.66
C LYS A 76 -18.16 -4.91 3.30
N ARG A 77 -18.04 -6.20 3.64
CA ARG A 77 -19.09 -7.21 3.36
C ARG A 77 -20.39 -6.95 4.12
N ARG A 78 -20.34 -6.27 5.26
CA ARG A 78 -21.52 -5.95 6.09
C ARG A 78 -22.18 -4.62 5.71
N LEU A 79 -21.49 -3.76 4.95
CA LEU A 79 -22.01 -2.45 4.54
C LEU A 79 -22.70 -2.56 3.17
N VAL A 80 -24.02 -2.35 3.15
CA VAL A 80 -24.86 -2.70 1.98
C VAL A 80 -24.87 -1.65 0.87
N ARG A 81 -24.63 -0.36 1.14
CA ARG A 81 -24.37 0.72 0.15
C ARG A 81 -24.19 2.07 0.87
N GLY A 82 -23.65 3.09 0.20
CA GLY A 82 -23.70 4.48 0.66
C GLY A 82 -22.35 5.17 0.85
N SER A 83 -22.37 6.32 1.55
CA SER A 83 -21.21 7.17 1.84
C SER A 83 -20.14 6.44 2.67
N SER A 84 -20.54 5.55 3.57
CA SER A 84 -19.62 4.78 4.43
C SER A 84 -18.68 3.86 3.64
N LEU A 85 -19.15 3.25 2.54
CA LEU A 85 -18.29 2.43 1.67
C LEU A 85 -17.23 3.29 0.97
N ARG A 86 -17.59 4.50 0.52
CA ARG A 86 -16.65 5.44 -0.10
C ARG A 86 -15.58 5.88 0.89
N ALA A 87 -15.99 6.22 2.11
CA ALA A 87 -15.07 6.55 3.20
C ALA A 87 -14.13 5.39 3.51
N LEU A 88 -14.65 4.16 3.59
CA LEU A 88 -13.85 2.97 3.87
C LEU A 88 -12.86 2.63 2.74
N GLN A 89 -13.23 2.87 1.50
CA GLN A 89 -12.34 2.73 0.34
C GLN A 89 -11.23 3.78 0.35
N LEU A 90 -11.53 5.02 0.74
CA LEU A 90 -10.53 6.06 0.89
C LEU A 90 -9.59 5.73 2.07
N ALA A 91 -10.14 5.31 3.20
CA ALA A 91 -9.39 4.91 4.38
C ALA A 91 -8.40 3.78 4.06
N HIS A 92 -8.84 2.71 3.39
CA HIS A 92 -7.98 1.61 2.92
C HIS A 92 -6.76 2.11 2.13
N ARG A 93 -6.93 3.13 1.29
CA ARG A 93 -5.82 3.68 0.48
C ARG A 93 -4.88 4.54 1.30
N VAL A 94 -5.43 5.37 2.19
CA VAL A 94 -4.62 6.16 3.12
C VAL A 94 -3.81 5.22 4.01
N LEU A 95 -4.40 4.14 4.50
CA LEU A 95 -3.71 3.10 5.25
C LEU A 95 -2.60 2.46 4.43
N GLY A 96 -2.87 2.06 3.18
CA GLY A 96 -1.84 1.52 2.29
C GLY A 96 -0.66 2.48 2.07
N LEU A 97 -0.93 3.79 1.90
CA LEU A 97 0.11 4.82 1.82
C LEU A 97 0.90 4.96 3.11
N THR A 98 0.21 4.99 4.26
CA THR A 98 0.85 5.05 5.58
C THR A 98 1.71 3.81 5.82
N MET A 99 1.23 2.63 5.46
CA MET A 99 1.99 1.38 5.55
C MET A 99 3.22 1.41 4.64
N LEU A 100 3.11 1.92 3.41
CA LEU A 100 4.27 2.07 2.52
C LEU A 100 5.33 2.98 3.14
N ALA A 101 4.93 4.17 3.60
CA ALA A 101 5.85 5.12 4.22
C ALA A 101 6.49 4.52 5.48
N LEU A 102 5.68 3.91 6.35
CA LEU A 102 6.15 3.30 7.58
C LEU A 102 7.03 2.08 7.32
N LEU A 103 6.79 1.30 6.25
CA LEU A 103 7.63 0.18 5.87
C LEU A 103 9.01 0.66 5.42
N VAL A 104 9.09 1.71 4.60
CA VAL A 104 10.38 2.31 4.19
C VAL A 104 11.14 2.80 5.42
N LEU A 105 10.45 3.45 6.35
CA LEU A 105 11.02 3.92 7.61
C LEU A 105 11.45 2.76 8.53
N HIS A 106 10.64 1.71 8.62
CA HIS A 106 10.89 0.54 9.47
C HIS A 106 12.02 -0.33 8.91
N ALA A 107 11.98 -0.70 7.64
CA ALA A 107 12.95 -1.60 7.01
C ALA A 107 14.27 -0.89 6.65
N GLY A 108 14.21 0.40 6.34
CA GLY A 108 15.33 1.15 5.77
C GLY A 108 15.63 0.77 4.33
N PHE A 109 16.79 1.20 3.82
CA PHE A 109 17.16 1.05 2.40
C PHE A 109 18.14 -0.11 2.13
N ALA A 110 18.60 -0.82 3.17
CA ALA A 110 19.62 -1.87 3.07
C ALA A 110 19.07 -3.24 3.55
N HIS A 111 18.00 -3.71 2.92
CA HIS A 111 17.39 -5.02 3.21
C HIS A 111 17.77 -6.07 2.15
N ALA A 112 18.13 -7.28 2.60
CA ALA A 112 18.51 -8.42 1.76
C ALA A 112 17.69 -9.68 2.10
N GLY A 113 17.69 -10.67 1.21
CA GLY A 113 17.03 -11.96 1.42
C GLY A 113 15.52 -11.84 1.67
N PHE A 114 15.04 -12.39 2.79
CA PHE A 114 13.63 -12.40 3.15
C PHE A 114 12.99 -11.00 3.21
N LEU A 115 13.69 -10.02 3.80
CA LEU A 115 13.18 -8.65 3.91
C LEU A 115 13.01 -7.98 2.54
N HIS A 116 13.85 -8.34 1.57
CA HIS A 116 13.72 -7.87 0.19
C HIS A 116 12.46 -8.42 -0.47
N ALA A 117 12.15 -9.70 -0.26
CA ALA A 117 10.91 -10.30 -0.77
C ALA A 117 9.67 -9.60 -0.17
N THR A 118 9.66 -9.36 1.14
CA THR A 118 8.57 -8.63 1.80
C THR A 118 8.39 -7.23 1.24
N PHE A 119 9.48 -6.48 1.04
CA PHE A 119 9.45 -5.16 0.43
C PHE A 119 8.89 -5.20 -1.00
N ALA A 120 9.38 -6.10 -1.85
CA ALA A 120 8.92 -6.25 -3.23
C ALA A 120 7.42 -6.61 -3.30
N VAL A 121 6.97 -7.52 -2.45
CA VAL A 121 5.54 -7.89 -2.35
C VAL A 121 4.71 -6.68 -1.90
N THR A 122 5.16 -5.88 -0.94
CA THR A 122 4.45 -4.63 -0.58
C THR A 122 4.35 -3.67 -1.76
N MET A 123 5.43 -3.45 -2.51
CA MET A 123 5.38 -2.59 -3.71
C MET A 123 4.35 -3.13 -4.72
N LEU A 124 4.34 -4.43 -4.95
CA LEU A 124 3.39 -5.08 -5.86
C LEU A 124 1.93 -4.89 -5.42
N VAL A 125 1.64 -5.05 -4.13
CA VAL A 125 0.31 -4.80 -3.56
C VAL A 125 -0.11 -3.36 -3.84
N VAL A 126 0.75 -2.39 -3.52
CA VAL A 126 0.45 -0.95 -3.68
C VAL A 126 0.25 -0.58 -5.15
N VAL A 127 1.11 -1.06 -6.05
CA VAL A 127 0.99 -0.82 -7.50
C VAL A 127 -0.30 -1.42 -8.05
N ALA A 128 -0.59 -2.69 -7.75
CA ALA A 128 -1.81 -3.34 -8.22
C ALA A 128 -3.06 -2.60 -7.72
N GLY A 129 -3.08 -2.17 -6.45
CA GLY A 129 -4.17 -1.41 -5.88
C GLY A 129 -4.35 -0.03 -6.51
N ALA A 130 -3.25 0.67 -6.81
CA ALA A 130 -3.29 1.96 -7.49
C ALA A 130 -3.78 1.84 -8.94
N LEU A 131 -3.30 0.83 -9.67
CA LEU A 131 -3.68 0.57 -11.06
C LEU A 131 -5.17 0.27 -11.21
N LEU A 132 -5.76 -0.51 -10.30
CA LEU A 132 -7.21 -0.79 -10.30
C LEU A 132 -8.08 0.47 -10.33
N ASN A 133 -7.57 1.58 -9.78
CA ASN A 133 -8.28 2.84 -9.74
C ASN A 133 -8.02 3.75 -10.95
N LEU A 134 -6.80 3.70 -11.47
CA LEU A 134 -6.37 4.56 -12.57
C LEU A 134 -6.76 3.98 -13.93
N LEU A 135 -6.95 2.66 -13.99
CA LEU A 135 -7.44 1.99 -15.19
C LEU A 135 -8.87 2.44 -15.52
N PRO A 136 -9.11 2.94 -16.75
CA PRO A 136 -10.45 3.31 -17.17
C PRO A 136 -11.40 2.12 -17.15
N SER A 137 -12.64 2.32 -16.70
CA SER A 137 -13.68 1.27 -16.65
C SER A 137 -13.93 0.57 -17.99
N HIS A 138 -13.70 1.25 -19.11
CA HIS A 138 -13.85 0.66 -20.45
C HIS A 138 -12.69 -0.29 -20.84
N ARG A 139 -11.57 -0.29 -20.10
CA ARG A 139 -10.45 -1.24 -20.27
C ARG A 139 -10.40 -2.32 -19.18
N LEU A 140 -11.31 -2.26 -18.20
CA LEU A 140 -11.40 -3.18 -17.06
C LEU A 140 -12.12 -4.51 -17.43
N GLY A 141 -11.84 -5.05 -18.62
CA GLY A 141 -12.25 -6.42 -18.98
C GLY A 141 -11.50 -7.46 -18.14
N SER A 142 -10.94 -8.49 -18.77
CA SER A 142 -10.13 -9.51 -18.08
C SER A 142 -8.99 -8.91 -17.23
N TRP A 143 -8.37 -7.82 -17.70
CA TRP A 143 -7.30 -7.11 -16.99
C TRP A 143 -7.69 -6.61 -15.60
N GLY A 144 -8.92 -6.15 -15.41
CA GLY A 144 -9.40 -5.71 -14.11
C GLY A 144 -9.51 -6.86 -13.11
N GLN A 145 -9.97 -8.03 -13.59
CA GLN A 145 -10.05 -9.25 -12.78
C GLN A 145 -8.66 -9.75 -12.40
N TRP A 146 -7.72 -9.82 -13.35
CA TRP A 146 -6.34 -10.23 -13.08
C TRP A 146 -5.64 -9.28 -12.10
N THR A 147 -5.79 -7.97 -12.27
CA THR A 147 -5.18 -6.99 -11.36
C THR A 147 -5.79 -7.08 -9.95
N THR A 148 -7.09 -7.37 -9.85
CA THR A 148 -7.76 -7.59 -8.57
C THR A 148 -7.25 -8.87 -7.90
N ALA A 149 -7.16 -9.97 -8.65
CA ALA A 149 -6.61 -11.23 -8.16
C ALA A 149 -5.16 -11.07 -7.70
N LEU A 150 -4.34 -10.35 -8.47
CA LEU A 150 -2.95 -10.04 -8.12
C LEU A 150 -2.86 -9.23 -6.83
N HIS A 151 -3.68 -8.18 -6.69
CA HIS A 151 -3.69 -7.34 -5.48
C HIS A 151 -4.07 -8.15 -4.24
N ILE A 152 -5.12 -8.97 -4.33
CA ILE A 152 -5.57 -9.82 -3.22
C ILE A 152 -4.50 -10.89 -2.90
N GLY A 153 -4.00 -11.58 -3.92
CA GLY A 153 -2.99 -12.64 -3.75
C GLY A 153 -1.69 -12.10 -3.14
N ALA A 154 -1.20 -10.97 -3.63
CA ALA A 154 -0.04 -10.30 -3.06
C ALA A 154 -0.31 -9.78 -1.63
N GLY A 155 -1.54 -9.35 -1.33
CA GLY A 155 -1.96 -8.94 0.02
C GLY A 155 -1.96 -10.12 1.00
N CYS A 156 -2.47 -11.28 0.59
CA CYS A 156 -2.40 -12.51 1.37
C CYS A 156 -0.96 -12.97 1.59
N LEU A 157 -0.13 -12.90 0.55
CA LEU A 157 1.30 -13.21 0.65
C LEU A 157 2.01 -12.24 1.61
N LEU A 158 1.72 -10.94 1.54
CA LEU A 158 2.25 -9.94 2.46
C LEU A 158 1.87 -10.26 3.91
N ALA A 159 0.63 -10.68 4.16
CA ALA A 159 0.19 -11.10 5.48
C ALA A 159 0.97 -12.33 6.00
N ALA A 160 1.16 -13.34 5.15
CA ALA A 160 1.97 -14.51 5.49
C ALA A 160 3.44 -14.13 5.79
N LEU A 161 4.03 -13.26 4.97
CA LEU A 161 5.39 -12.75 5.19
C LEU A 161 5.49 -11.93 6.48
N ALA A 162 4.48 -11.12 6.83
CA ALA A 162 4.45 -10.38 8.08
C ALA A 162 4.43 -11.33 9.30
N VAL A 163 3.63 -12.40 9.26
CA VAL A 163 3.60 -13.41 10.33
C VAL A 163 4.93 -14.15 10.44
N MET A 164 5.51 -14.56 9.30
CA MET A 164 6.85 -15.17 9.26
C MET A 164 7.92 -14.23 9.82
N HIS A 165 7.84 -12.93 9.51
CA HIS A 165 8.76 -11.94 10.04
C HIS A 165 8.65 -11.81 11.57
N LEU A 166 7.42 -11.74 12.09
CA LEU A 166 7.17 -11.71 13.54
C LEU A 166 7.73 -12.96 14.22
N TYR A 167 7.54 -14.14 13.62
CA TYR A 167 8.15 -15.37 14.12
C TYR A 167 9.67 -15.27 14.18
N PHE A 168 10.33 -14.80 13.11
CA PHE A 168 11.78 -14.66 13.12
C PHE A 168 12.28 -13.68 14.18
N VAL A 169 11.62 -12.52 14.31
CA VAL A 169 11.98 -11.53 15.32
C VAL A 169 11.79 -12.10 16.73
N TYR A 170 10.68 -12.80 16.97
CA TYR A 170 10.41 -13.38 18.28
C TYR A 170 11.38 -14.53 18.64
N SER A 171 11.63 -15.44 17.69
CA SER A 171 12.42 -16.65 17.94
C SER A 171 13.94 -16.46 17.87
N TYR A 172 14.43 -15.44 17.16
CA TYR A 172 15.87 -15.27 16.92
C TYR A 172 16.43 -13.90 17.34
N ALA A 173 15.57 -12.95 17.77
CA ALA A 173 16.02 -11.68 18.34
C ALA A 173 15.74 -11.56 19.84
N SER A 174 15.35 -12.65 20.50
CA SER A 174 15.28 -12.80 21.96
C SER A 174 16.56 -13.43 22.52
#